data_AF-B8ACU2-F1
#
_entry.id   AF-B8ACU2-F1
#
_cell.length_a   1.000
_cell.length_b   1.000
_cell.length_c   1.000
_cell.angle_alpha   90.00
_cell.angle_beta   90.00
_cell.angle_gamma   90.00
#
_symmetry.space_group_name_H-M   'P 1'
#
loop_
_entity.id
_entity.type
_entity.pdbx_description
1 polymer ?
#
loop_
_entity_poly.entity_id
_entity_poly.type
_entity_poly.pdbx_seq_one_letter_code
_entity_poly.pdbx_strand_id
1 'polypeptide(L)'
;MDNSSDSQRRKRCAACYREFNKKEHLVEHMRTSLHSAHDPRCGVCGKHCRSLDALRDHLTGALPKPECAAAFASRGCPLCLHVVLPPTAAAHSCPAAAPPLGGVLALGCKMVGAGSDGSLDVCARVCVVDEQERVVLDTFVKPHIPVTHYRYDTTGIRPEHLRDAMTPKQAARRVQELLLNGEPAWKARSSRGRARILTSYSRLSYSLKYRTLADLGYHIQIAGRHHHPYDDCVAALRLYRRMRGARPHTCRDAGVGPHAPPPTPAEAFPAWRQRELERMSPEELLQLSTSDYYCWCLDATD
;
A
#
# COMPACT_ATOMS: atom_id res chain seq x y z
N MET A 1 57.23 4.48 14.18
CA MET A 1 56.05 3.77 14.70
C MET A 1 54.90 4.11 13.76
N ASP A 2 54.83 3.43 12.61
CA ASP A 2 53.72 3.59 11.66
C ASP A 2 52.61 2.60 12.03
N ASN A 3 51.55 3.12 12.63
CA ASN A 3 50.37 2.34 13.00
C ASN A 3 49.44 2.26 11.78
N SER A 4 49.71 1.30 10.90
CA SER A 4 48.85 0.94 9.77
C SER A 4 47.58 0.27 10.30
N SER A 5 46.57 1.06 10.67
CA SER A 5 45.23 0.55 10.95
C SER A 5 44.56 0.20 9.62
N ASP A 6 44.62 -1.08 9.25
CA ASP A 6 43.83 -1.67 8.19
C ASP A 6 42.34 -1.35 8.44
N SER A 7 41.85 -0.32 7.76
CA SER A 7 40.43 0.05 7.78
C SER A 7 39.68 -1.06 7.06
N GLN A 8 39.25 -2.08 7.81
CA GLN A 8 38.38 -3.14 7.31
C GLN A 8 37.30 -2.52 6.43
N ARG A 9 37.41 -2.71 5.11
CA ARG A 9 36.56 -2.07 4.10
C ARG A 9 35.11 -2.34 4.46
N ARG A 10 34.38 -1.30 4.89
CA ARG A 10 32.98 -1.38 5.32
C ARG A 10 32.15 -2.13 4.29
N LYS A 11 31.32 -3.06 4.76
CA LYS A 11 30.47 -3.88 3.89
C LYS A 11 29.16 -3.13 3.69
N ARG A 12 28.91 -2.64 2.49
CA ARG A 12 27.72 -1.85 2.15
C ARG A 12 26.67 -2.74 1.49
N CYS A 13 25.41 -2.59 1.87
CA CYS A 13 24.26 -3.19 1.20
C CYS A 13 24.05 -2.56 -0.18
N ALA A 14 23.93 -3.38 -1.24
CA ALA A 14 23.72 -2.90 -2.61
C ALA A 14 22.34 -2.22 -2.82
N ALA A 15 21.34 -2.57 -2.02
CA ALA A 15 19.99 -2.02 -2.13
C ALA A 15 19.78 -0.74 -1.32
N CYS A 16 19.97 -0.79 0.00
CA CYS A 16 19.65 0.33 0.90
C CYS A 16 20.87 1.18 1.30
N TYR A 17 22.07 0.80 0.87
CA TYR A 17 23.35 1.45 1.17
C TYR A 17 23.71 1.56 2.66
N ARG A 18 23.06 0.78 3.54
CA ARG A 18 23.52 0.64 4.93
C ARG A 18 24.90 -0.01 4.96
N GLU A 19 25.75 0.51 5.85
CA GLU A 19 27.11 0.04 6.03
C GLU A 19 27.23 -0.80 7.29
N PHE A 20 28.03 -1.86 7.21
CA PHE A 20 28.28 -2.79 8.29
C PHE A 20 29.79 -2.98 8.46
N ASN A 21 30.22 -3.06 9.72
CA ASN A 21 31.62 -3.31 10.05
C ASN A 21 32.04 -4.75 9.73
N LYS A 22 31.09 -5.69 9.82
CA LYS A 22 31.31 -7.12 9.59
C LYS A 22 30.40 -7.65 8.49
N LYS A 23 30.88 -8.65 7.76
CA LYS A 23 30.13 -9.30 6.68
C LYS A 23 28.95 -10.14 7.20
N GLU A 24 29.11 -10.78 8.35
CA GLU A 24 28.04 -11.51 9.05
C GLU A 24 26.79 -10.64 9.26
N HIS A 25 26.98 -9.38 9.70
CA HIS A 25 25.89 -8.43 9.91
C HIS A 25 25.23 -7.98 8.60
N LEU A 26 25.99 -7.89 7.50
CA LEU A 26 25.43 -7.59 6.19
C LEU A 26 24.53 -8.74 5.72
N VAL A 27 24.96 -9.99 5.91
CA VAL A 27 24.15 -11.18 5.55
C VAL A 27 22.88 -11.23 6.39
N GLU A 28 22.96 -10.96 7.70
CA GLU A 28 21.77 -10.92 8.57
C GLU A 28 20.81 -9.78 8.22
N HIS A 29 21.35 -8.63 7.82
CA HIS A 29 20.53 -7.55 7.27
C HIS A 29 19.78 -7.98 6.00
N MET A 30 20.41 -8.69 5.07
CA MET A 30 19.74 -9.17 3.87
C MET A 30 18.65 -10.19 4.19
N ARG A 31 18.93 -11.11 5.13
CA ARG A 31 17.97 -12.12 5.62
C ARG A 31 16.70 -11.50 6.22
N THR A 32 16.83 -10.37 6.90
CA THR A 32 15.72 -9.70 7.60
C THR A 32 15.04 -8.60 6.78
N SER A 33 15.76 -7.94 5.88
CA SER A 33 15.25 -6.77 5.15
C SER A 33 14.66 -7.10 3.80
N LEU A 34 15.04 -8.25 3.20
CA LEU A 34 14.37 -8.84 2.04
C LEU A 34 14.10 -7.83 0.92
N HIS A 35 15.17 -7.14 0.52
CA HIS A 35 15.09 -6.15 -0.55
C HIS A 35 14.60 -6.81 -1.84
N SER A 36 13.82 -6.09 -2.61
CA SER A 36 13.21 -6.60 -3.83
C SER A 36 13.23 -5.59 -4.97
N ALA A 37 12.97 -6.07 -6.18
CA ALA A 37 12.68 -5.21 -7.33
C ALA A 37 11.45 -4.32 -7.11
N HIS A 38 10.57 -4.69 -6.19
CA HIS A 38 9.32 -4.00 -5.92
C HIS A 38 9.43 -2.93 -4.83
N ASP A 39 10.57 -2.85 -4.14
CA ASP A 39 10.78 -1.84 -3.12
C ASP A 39 10.78 -0.45 -3.75
N PRO A 40 10.17 0.55 -3.09
CA PRO A 40 10.30 1.94 -3.50
C PRO A 40 11.77 2.36 -3.65
N ARG A 41 12.16 2.85 -4.82
CA ARG A 41 13.54 3.30 -5.08
C ARG A 41 13.59 4.81 -5.33
N CYS A 42 14.63 5.45 -4.81
CA CYS A 42 14.90 6.84 -5.12
C CYS A 42 15.42 6.96 -6.56
N GLY A 43 14.71 7.70 -7.42
CA GLY A 43 15.12 7.92 -8.82
C GLY A 43 16.42 8.71 -8.99
N VAL A 44 16.94 9.32 -7.92
CA VAL A 44 18.19 10.10 -7.94
C VAL A 44 19.39 9.24 -7.54
N CYS A 45 19.30 8.55 -6.40
CA CYS A 45 20.43 7.81 -5.84
C CYS A 45 20.32 6.28 -5.95
N GLY A 46 19.21 5.74 -6.45
CA GLY A 46 18.98 4.30 -6.58
C GLY A 46 18.69 3.55 -5.27
N LYS A 47 18.69 4.24 -4.13
CA LYS A 47 18.45 3.62 -2.81
C LYS A 47 17.08 2.98 -2.74
N HIS A 48 17.04 1.72 -2.33
CA HIS A 48 15.81 1.01 -1.97
C HIS A 48 15.36 1.44 -0.58
N CYS A 49 14.06 1.70 -0.48
CA CYS A 49 13.36 2.09 0.71
C CYS A 49 12.34 1.00 1.02
N ARG A 50 12.31 0.55 2.28
CA ARG A 50 11.37 -0.48 2.76
C ARG A 50 9.88 -0.09 2.63
N SER A 51 9.58 1.18 2.39
CA SER A 51 8.22 1.69 2.23
C SER A 51 8.21 3.02 1.47
N LEU A 52 7.04 3.42 0.95
CA LEU A 52 6.85 4.73 0.32
C LEU A 52 7.08 5.87 1.32
N ASP A 53 6.75 5.67 2.60
CA ASP A 53 7.06 6.65 3.65
C ASP A 53 8.56 6.81 3.83
N ALA A 54 9.32 5.71 3.86
CA ALA A 54 10.77 5.78 3.95
C ALA A 54 11.40 6.44 2.72
N LEU A 55 10.78 6.31 1.55
CA LEU A 55 11.17 7.05 0.34
C LEU A 55 10.81 8.53 0.44
N ARG A 56 9.62 8.87 0.94
CA ARG A 56 9.22 10.25 1.19
C ARG A 56 10.17 10.92 2.19
N ASP A 57 10.42 10.29 3.32
CA ASP A 57 11.36 10.79 4.33
C ASP A 57 12.78 10.95 3.77
N HIS A 58 13.19 10.07 2.85
CA HIS A 58 14.49 10.19 2.17
C HIS A 58 14.57 11.42 1.26
N LEU A 59 13.45 11.83 0.65
CA LEU A 59 13.38 12.95 -0.31
C LEU A 59 13.05 14.29 0.36
N THR A 60 12.16 14.29 1.36
CA THR A 60 11.58 15.48 1.99
C THR A 60 11.59 15.46 3.52
N GLY A 61 12.19 14.45 4.14
CA GLY A 61 12.22 14.32 5.61
C GLY A 61 13.17 15.31 6.29
N ALA A 62 13.46 15.08 7.57
CA ALA A 62 14.27 15.99 8.39
C ALA A 62 15.76 16.04 7.98
N LEU A 63 16.29 14.95 7.41
CA LEU A 63 17.70 14.83 7.01
C LEU A 63 17.83 14.13 5.64
N PRO A 64 17.31 14.73 4.56
CA PRO A 64 17.42 14.13 3.24
C PRO A 64 18.84 14.35 2.68
N LYS A 65 19.29 13.46 1.79
CA LYS A 65 20.56 13.72 1.08
C LYS A 65 20.38 14.98 0.22
N PRO A 66 21.30 15.95 0.25
CA PRO A 66 21.10 17.26 -0.38
C PRO A 66 20.83 17.15 -1.88
N GLU A 67 21.52 16.24 -2.57
CA GLU A 67 21.30 15.97 -4.00
C GLU A 67 19.89 15.43 -4.29
N CYS A 68 19.42 14.46 -3.49
CA CYS A 68 18.08 13.89 -3.63
C CYS A 68 16.99 14.92 -3.33
N ALA A 69 17.18 15.70 -2.26
CA ALA A 69 16.25 16.75 -1.85
C ALA A 69 16.12 17.84 -2.91
N ALA A 70 17.25 18.34 -3.42
CA ALA A 70 17.27 19.38 -4.46
C ALA A 70 16.66 18.88 -5.78
N ALA A 71 16.97 17.64 -6.17
CA ALA A 71 16.39 17.03 -7.36
C ALA A 71 14.87 16.82 -7.22
N PHE A 72 14.40 16.42 -6.03
CA PHE A 72 12.97 16.28 -5.76
C PHE A 72 12.24 17.63 -5.65
N ALA A 73 12.83 18.63 -5.00
CA ALA A 73 12.25 19.96 -4.90
C ALA A 73 12.08 20.63 -6.28
N SER A 74 13.01 20.37 -7.21
CA SER A 74 12.97 20.94 -8.56
C SER A 74 12.07 20.17 -9.53
N ARG A 75 12.07 18.83 -9.47
CA ARG A 75 11.51 17.94 -10.52
C ARG A 75 10.76 16.73 -9.97
N GLY A 76 10.52 16.70 -8.67
CA GLY A 76 9.82 15.62 -7.99
C GLY A 76 8.32 15.77 -8.09
N CYS A 77 7.65 14.66 -8.36
CA CYS A 77 6.21 14.58 -8.23
C CYS A 77 5.84 14.25 -6.78
N PRO A 78 5.12 15.12 -6.05
CA PRO A 78 4.67 14.81 -4.69
C PRO A 78 3.67 13.65 -4.66
N LEU A 79 3.05 13.31 -5.80
CA LEU A 79 2.07 12.23 -5.95
C LEU A 79 2.68 10.84 -6.12
N CYS A 80 3.72 10.66 -6.94
CA CYS A 80 4.33 9.33 -7.12
C CYS A 80 5.73 9.20 -6.51
N LEU A 81 6.25 10.28 -5.90
CA LEU A 81 7.64 10.37 -5.41
C LEU A 81 8.70 10.18 -6.51
N HIS A 82 8.30 10.19 -7.78
CA HIS A 82 9.19 10.07 -8.93
C HIS A 82 9.89 11.39 -9.22
N VAL A 83 11.19 11.34 -9.52
CA VAL A 83 11.97 12.48 -10.00
C VAL A 83 12.19 12.30 -11.49
N VAL A 84 11.71 13.25 -12.29
CA VAL A 84 11.78 13.16 -13.75
C VAL A 84 13.23 13.38 -14.22
N LEU A 85 13.78 12.41 -14.94
CA LEU A 85 15.12 12.45 -15.53
C LEU A 85 15.04 11.89 -16.97
N PRO A 86 15.63 12.54 -18.01
CA PRO A 86 16.37 13.81 -18.01
C PRO A 86 15.47 15.07 -17.97
N PRO A 87 16.01 16.27 -17.65
CA PRO A 87 15.25 17.52 -17.51
C PRO A 87 14.54 18.02 -18.79
N THR A 88 14.79 17.40 -19.94
CA THR A 88 14.13 17.65 -21.23
C THR A 88 12.93 16.75 -21.49
N ALA A 89 12.66 15.77 -20.61
CA ALA A 89 11.50 14.90 -20.75
C ALA A 89 10.20 15.70 -20.60
N ALA A 90 9.22 15.43 -21.47
CA ALA A 90 7.90 16.03 -21.43
C ALA A 90 7.27 15.98 -20.02
N ALA A 91 6.36 16.90 -19.73
CA ALA A 91 5.63 16.99 -18.46
C ALA A 91 5.25 15.59 -17.95
N HIS A 92 5.66 15.27 -16.73
CA HIS A 92 5.40 13.96 -16.16
C HIS A 92 3.90 13.66 -16.19
N SER A 93 3.49 12.67 -16.99
CA SER A 93 2.15 12.12 -16.90
C SER A 93 2.15 11.14 -15.73
N CYS A 94 1.85 11.65 -14.53
CA CYS A 94 1.89 10.87 -13.31
C CYS A 94 0.92 9.67 -13.44
N PRO A 95 1.39 8.41 -13.44
CA PRO A 95 0.49 7.26 -13.53
C PRO A 95 -0.39 7.15 -12.28
N ALA A 96 0.03 7.76 -11.16
CA ALA A 96 -0.80 7.94 -9.97
C ALA A 96 -1.95 8.95 -10.16
N ALA A 97 -1.87 9.79 -11.20
CA ALA A 97 -2.93 10.68 -11.65
C ALA A 97 -3.73 10.11 -12.84
N ALA A 98 -3.26 9.02 -13.48
CA ALA A 98 -4.00 8.37 -14.55
C ALA A 98 -5.21 7.59 -13.98
N PRO A 99 -6.38 7.61 -14.64
CA PRO A 99 -7.47 6.72 -14.28
C PRO A 99 -6.99 5.27 -14.45
N PRO A 100 -7.30 4.36 -13.51
CA PRO A 100 -6.94 2.96 -13.65
C PRO A 100 -7.55 2.40 -14.94
N LEU A 101 -6.77 1.64 -15.69
CA LEU A 101 -7.34 0.75 -16.70
C LEU A 101 -7.96 -0.44 -15.93
N GLY A 102 -9.29 -0.39 -15.78
CA GLY A 102 -10.16 -1.48 -15.30
C GLY A 102 -10.71 -1.35 -13.87
N GLY A 103 -12.05 -1.34 -13.76
CA GLY A 103 -12.88 -2.17 -12.86
C GLY A 103 -12.76 -2.05 -11.34
N VAL A 104 -12.15 -1.00 -10.78
CA VAL A 104 -11.97 -0.89 -9.32
C VAL A 104 -13.17 -0.20 -8.65
N LEU A 105 -13.63 -0.79 -7.54
CA LEU A 105 -14.62 -0.20 -6.65
C LEU A 105 -14.01 0.02 -5.26
N ALA A 106 -14.32 1.15 -4.63
CA ALA A 106 -14.00 1.41 -3.23
C ALA A 106 -15.28 1.26 -2.38
N LEU A 107 -15.19 0.50 -1.29
CA LEU A 107 -16.28 0.23 -0.35
C LEU A 107 -15.95 0.84 1.01
N GLY A 108 -16.90 1.58 1.56
CA GLY A 108 -16.80 2.21 2.87
C GLY A 108 -18.08 2.04 3.66
N CYS A 109 -17.95 1.84 4.97
CA CYS A 109 -19.07 1.60 5.86
C CYS A 109 -19.04 2.59 7.04
N LYS A 110 -20.22 2.94 7.56
CA LYS A 110 -20.35 3.56 8.88
C LYS A 110 -20.97 2.57 9.85
N MET A 111 -20.33 2.49 11.01
CA MET A 111 -20.69 1.58 12.07
C MET A 111 -21.37 2.36 13.19
N VAL A 112 -22.38 1.74 13.80
CA VAL A 112 -23.03 2.20 15.04
C VAL A 112 -22.86 1.13 16.11
N GLY A 113 -23.07 1.51 17.37
CA GLY A 113 -23.00 0.63 18.52
C GLY A 113 -24.30 -0.13 18.76
N ALA A 114 -24.18 -1.43 18.96
CA ALA A 114 -25.24 -2.34 19.37
C ALA A 114 -24.82 -3.14 20.61
N GLY A 115 -25.69 -4.02 21.09
CA GLY A 115 -25.48 -4.76 22.34
C GLY A 115 -25.82 -3.94 23.57
N SER A 116 -25.76 -4.55 24.75
CA SER A 116 -26.20 -3.93 26.01
C SER A 116 -25.43 -2.66 26.38
N ASP A 117 -24.19 -2.53 25.94
CA ASP A 117 -23.29 -1.41 26.25
C ASP A 117 -22.93 -0.55 25.02
N GLY A 118 -23.42 -0.90 23.83
CA GLY A 118 -23.11 -0.18 22.58
C GLY A 118 -21.68 -0.39 22.06
N SER A 119 -20.94 -1.34 22.62
CA SER A 119 -19.56 -1.65 22.20
C SER A 119 -19.48 -2.42 20.88
N LEU A 120 -20.54 -3.16 20.52
CA LEU A 120 -20.57 -3.96 19.30
C LEU A 120 -20.74 -3.08 18.06
N ASP A 121 -19.76 -3.08 17.16
CA ASP A 121 -19.85 -2.39 15.87
C ASP A 121 -20.78 -3.14 14.91
N VAL A 122 -21.87 -2.49 14.50
CA VAL A 122 -22.77 -2.98 13.45
C VAL A 122 -22.89 -1.96 12.32
N CYS A 123 -22.90 -2.45 11.07
CA CYS A 123 -22.96 -1.59 9.89
C CYS A 123 -24.35 -0.95 9.76
N ALA A 124 -24.38 0.38 9.62
CA ALA A 124 -25.60 1.16 9.48
C ALA A 124 -25.67 2.00 8.20
N ARG A 125 -24.56 2.13 7.46
CA ARG A 125 -24.52 2.76 6.15
C ARG A 125 -23.39 2.18 5.32
N VAL A 126 -23.63 1.96 4.04
CA VAL A 126 -22.65 1.46 3.07
C VAL A 126 -22.59 2.42 1.90
N CYS A 127 -21.38 2.75 1.46
CA CYS A 127 -21.11 3.48 0.23
C CYS A 127 -20.14 2.68 -0.64
N VAL A 128 -20.41 2.65 -1.94
CA VAL A 128 -19.56 2.11 -2.98
C VAL A 128 -19.35 3.19 -4.02
N VAL A 129 -18.09 3.48 -4.34
CA VAL A 129 -17.72 4.42 -5.40
C VAL A 129 -16.92 3.72 -6.48
N ASP A 130 -17.10 4.16 -7.71
CA ASP A 130 -16.32 3.69 -8.85
C ASP A 130 -14.99 4.42 -8.99
N GLU A 131 -14.21 3.98 -9.96
CA GLU A 131 -12.92 4.54 -10.33
C GLU A 131 -12.98 5.99 -10.86
N GLN A 132 -14.16 6.57 -11.09
CA GLN A 132 -14.36 7.98 -11.42
C GLN A 132 -14.86 8.79 -10.21
N GLU A 133 -14.85 8.20 -9.01
CA GLU A 133 -15.37 8.80 -7.78
C GLU A 133 -16.88 9.02 -7.81
N ARG A 134 -17.60 8.34 -8.71
CA ARG A 134 -19.06 8.39 -8.75
C ARG A 134 -19.63 7.38 -7.76
N VAL A 135 -20.69 7.77 -7.08
CA VAL A 135 -21.41 6.88 -6.16
C VAL A 135 -22.18 5.83 -6.97
N VAL A 136 -21.83 4.57 -6.76
CA VAL A 136 -22.51 3.40 -7.36
C VAL A 136 -23.61 2.88 -6.43
N LEU A 137 -23.36 2.93 -5.12
CA LEU A 137 -24.33 2.57 -4.09
C LEU A 137 -24.09 3.46 -2.86
N ASP A 138 -25.12 4.08 -2.33
CA ASP A 138 -25.10 4.69 -1.00
C ASP A 138 -26.44 4.38 -0.33
N THR A 139 -26.42 3.59 0.74
CA THR A 139 -27.64 3.13 1.41
C THR A 139 -27.40 2.98 2.89
N PHE A 140 -28.44 3.30 3.67
CA PHE A 140 -28.52 2.88 5.07
C PHE A 140 -28.76 1.37 5.16
N VAL A 141 -28.32 0.80 6.28
CA VAL A 141 -28.49 -0.62 6.60
C VAL A 141 -29.13 -0.72 7.97
N LYS A 142 -30.24 -1.46 8.08
CA LYS A 142 -30.93 -1.72 9.35
C LYS A 142 -30.33 -2.95 10.02
N PRO A 143 -29.54 -2.83 11.10
CA PRO A 143 -28.95 -3.99 11.76
C PRO A 143 -30.05 -4.89 12.36
N HIS A 144 -29.78 -6.20 12.44
CA HIS A 144 -30.68 -7.15 13.10
C HIS A 144 -30.69 -6.98 14.63
N ILE A 145 -29.55 -6.55 15.19
CA ILE A 145 -29.39 -6.27 16.61
C ILE A 145 -29.83 -4.81 16.85
N PRO A 146 -30.63 -4.53 17.89
CA PRO A 146 -31.01 -3.16 18.23
C PRO A 146 -29.78 -2.26 18.42
N VAL A 147 -29.83 -1.08 17.80
CA VAL A 147 -28.80 -0.05 17.95
C VAL A 147 -29.01 0.65 19.29
N THR A 148 -28.01 0.59 20.16
CA THR A 148 -28.00 1.24 21.47
C THR A 148 -27.20 2.53 21.47
N HIS A 149 -26.26 2.70 20.52
CA HIS A 149 -25.46 3.92 20.43
C HIS A 149 -25.18 4.32 18.97
N TYR A 150 -25.86 5.37 18.48
CA TYR A 150 -25.77 5.80 17.07
C TYR A 150 -24.45 6.49 16.70
N ARG A 151 -23.64 6.90 17.69
CA ARG A 151 -22.37 7.64 17.48
C ARG A 151 -22.57 8.89 16.62
N TYR A 152 -23.68 9.58 16.88
CA TYR A 152 -24.22 10.66 16.04
C TYR A 152 -23.16 11.71 15.66
N ASP A 153 -22.34 12.14 16.61
CA ASP A 153 -21.28 13.15 16.39
C ASP A 153 -20.30 12.79 15.27
N THR A 154 -20.13 11.49 15.00
CA THR A 154 -19.24 10.99 13.95
C THR A 154 -20.00 10.44 12.75
N THR A 155 -21.16 9.80 12.93
CA THR A 155 -21.86 9.09 11.85
C THR A 155 -22.94 9.94 11.20
N GLY A 156 -23.51 10.91 11.91
CA GLY A 156 -24.75 11.61 11.53
C GLY A 156 -25.98 10.70 11.41
N ILE A 157 -25.90 9.44 11.85
CA ILE A 157 -26.99 8.47 11.68
C ILE A 157 -28.01 8.67 12.80
N ARG A 158 -29.28 8.67 12.41
CA ARG A 158 -30.42 8.78 13.31
C ARG A 158 -31.34 7.56 13.16
N PRO A 159 -32.15 7.21 14.17
CA PRO A 159 -33.07 6.07 14.12
C PRO A 159 -33.98 6.09 12.88
N GLU A 160 -34.43 7.27 12.46
CA GLU A 160 -35.26 7.47 11.27
C GLU A 160 -34.62 6.97 9.98
N HIS A 161 -33.30 7.11 9.84
CA HIS A 161 -32.57 6.62 8.67
C HIS A 161 -32.61 5.08 8.58
N LEU A 162 -32.81 4.39 9.70
CA LEU A 162 -32.76 2.93 9.78
C LEU A 162 -34.14 2.26 9.74
N ARG A 163 -35.24 3.02 9.78
CA ARG A 163 -36.60 2.46 9.86
C ARG A 163 -36.93 1.58 8.64
N ASP A 164 -36.72 2.13 7.46
CA ASP A 164 -37.03 1.52 6.16
C ASP A 164 -35.77 1.14 5.35
N ALA A 165 -34.62 1.10 6.03
CA ALA A 165 -33.33 0.78 5.42
C ALA A 165 -33.20 -0.71 5.04
N MET A 166 -32.30 -0.99 4.10
CA MET A 166 -32.01 -2.35 3.65
C MET A 166 -31.53 -3.23 4.82
N THR A 167 -31.91 -4.50 4.82
CA THR A 167 -31.31 -5.47 5.75
C THR A 167 -29.84 -5.71 5.40
N PRO A 168 -28.99 -6.18 6.35
CA PRO A 168 -27.59 -6.47 6.08
C PRO A 168 -27.43 -7.50 4.96
N LYS A 169 -28.35 -8.47 4.87
CA LYS A 169 -28.38 -9.48 3.80
C LYS A 169 -28.63 -8.86 2.42
N GLN A 170 -29.57 -7.92 2.31
CA GLN A 170 -29.85 -7.22 1.05
C GLN A 170 -28.70 -6.31 0.64
N ALA A 171 -28.14 -5.55 1.59
CA ALA A 171 -26.99 -4.68 1.34
C ALA A 171 -25.76 -5.48 0.88
N ALA A 172 -25.45 -6.58 1.58
CA ALA A 172 -24.34 -7.47 1.22
C ALA A 172 -24.53 -8.08 -0.18
N ARG A 173 -25.75 -8.48 -0.55
CA ARG A 173 -26.05 -8.99 -1.89
C ARG A 173 -25.77 -7.91 -2.95
N ARG A 174 -26.24 -6.68 -2.73
CA ARG A 174 -26.06 -5.57 -3.68
C ARG A 174 -24.57 -5.23 -3.87
N VAL A 175 -23.82 -5.19 -2.78
CA VAL A 175 -22.36 -5.00 -2.83
C VAL A 175 -21.68 -6.16 -3.56
N GLN A 176 -22.08 -7.41 -3.31
CA GLN A 176 -21.53 -8.57 -4.02
C GLN A 176 -21.82 -8.53 -5.52
N GLU A 177 -23.02 -8.17 -5.95
CA GLU A 177 -23.37 -8.00 -7.37
C GLU A 177 -22.42 -7.02 -8.07
N LEU A 178 -22.12 -5.89 -7.40
CA LEU A 178 -21.19 -4.88 -7.90
C LEU A 178 -19.75 -5.40 -7.94
N LEU A 179 -19.25 -5.98 -6.85
CA LEU A 179 -17.87 -6.46 -6.74
C LEU A 179 -17.57 -7.65 -7.67
N LEU A 180 -18.58 -8.48 -7.94
CA LEU A 180 -18.43 -9.68 -8.77
C LEU A 180 -18.74 -9.42 -10.24
N ASN A 181 -19.20 -8.22 -10.61
CA ASN A 181 -19.59 -7.85 -11.97
C ASN A 181 -20.50 -8.90 -12.64
N GLY A 182 -21.44 -9.47 -11.87
CA GLY A 182 -22.36 -10.52 -12.34
C GLY A 182 -21.82 -11.96 -12.31
N GLU A 183 -20.56 -12.21 -11.95
CA GLU A 183 -20.03 -13.58 -11.78
C GLU A 183 -20.54 -14.23 -10.48
N PRO A 184 -20.75 -15.57 -10.47
CA PRO A 184 -21.15 -16.27 -9.26
C PRO A 184 -20.04 -16.28 -8.21
N ALA A 185 -20.39 -16.01 -6.95
CA ALA A 185 -19.45 -15.81 -5.84
C ALA A 185 -18.44 -16.96 -5.59
N TRP A 186 -18.74 -18.19 -6.03
CA TRP A 186 -17.80 -19.32 -5.91
C TRP A 186 -16.61 -19.20 -6.87
N LYS A 187 -16.74 -18.54 -8.02
CA LYS A 187 -15.62 -18.30 -8.95
C LYS A 187 -14.63 -17.27 -8.40
N ALA A 188 -15.09 -16.23 -7.70
CA ALA A 188 -14.24 -15.23 -7.08
C ALA A 188 -13.41 -15.76 -5.88
N ARG A 189 -13.82 -16.88 -5.28
CA ARG A 189 -13.06 -17.57 -4.23
C ARG A 189 -11.93 -18.45 -4.79
N SER A 190 -11.90 -18.71 -6.09
CA SER A 190 -10.77 -19.36 -6.74
C SER A 190 -9.70 -18.31 -7.10
N SER A 191 -8.41 -18.67 -7.05
CA SER A 191 -7.31 -17.83 -7.53
C SER A 191 -7.41 -17.45 -9.03
N ARG A 192 -8.45 -17.93 -9.73
CA ARG A 192 -8.79 -17.67 -11.13
C ARG A 192 -9.92 -16.66 -11.32
N GLY A 193 -10.50 -16.11 -10.25
CA GLY A 193 -11.54 -15.08 -10.33
C GLY A 193 -10.98 -13.69 -10.67
N ARG A 194 -11.74 -12.90 -11.44
CA ARG A 194 -11.36 -11.51 -11.82
C ARG A 194 -11.44 -10.50 -10.66
N ALA A 195 -12.24 -10.79 -9.63
CA ALA A 195 -12.43 -9.91 -8.48
C ALA A 195 -11.43 -10.25 -7.36
N ARG A 196 -10.58 -9.29 -6.99
CA ARG A 196 -9.65 -9.39 -5.86
C ARG A 196 -10.06 -8.40 -4.77
N ILE A 197 -10.30 -8.89 -3.55
CA ILE A 197 -10.55 -8.01 -2.40
C ILE A 197 -9.20 -7.43 -1.97
N LEU A 198 -9.01 -6.14 -2.25
CA LEU A 198 -7.86 -5.39 -1.78
C LEU A 198 -8.22 -4.75 -0.43
N THR A 199 -7.91 -5.44 0.66
CA THR A 199 -7.99 -4.84 1.99
C THR A 199 -6.76 -3.95 2.20
N SER A 200 -6.97 -2.69 2.55
CA SER A 200 -5.88 -1.75 2.87
C SER A 200 -5.22 -2.01 4.24
N TYR A 201 -5.35 -3.21 4.80
CA TYR A 201 -4.89 -3.53 6.15
C TYR A 201 -3.72 -4.52 6.09
N SER A 202 -2.52 -4.01 5.84
CA SER A 202 -1.30 -4.70 6.30
C SER A 202 -1.13 -4.42 7.79
N ARG A 203 -0.69 -5.42 8.55
CA ARG A 203 -0.61 -5.51 10.03
C ARG A 203 0.25 -4.44 10.76
N LEU A 204 0.56 -3.31 10.12
CA LEU A 204 1.37 -2.20 10.63
C LEU A 204 0.81 -0.81 10.26
N SER A 205 -0.42 -0.69 9.74
CA SER A 205 -0.89 0.52 9.04
C SER A 205 -1.42 1.63 9.96
N TYR A 206 -0.81 2.82 9.88
CA TYR A 206 -1.40 4.10 10.30
C TYR A 206 -2.84 4.27 9.76
N SER A 207 -3.69 5.00 10.50
CA SER A 207 -5.11 5.19 10.13
C SER A 207 -5.31 5.79 8.74
N LEU A 208 -6.45 5.51 8.10
CA LEU A 208 -6.81 6.10 6.79
C LEU A 208 -6.71 7.63 6.83
N LYS A 209 -7.10 8.24 7.96
CA LYS A 209 -6.95 9.68 8.22
C LYS A 209 -5.50 10.14 8.11
N TYR A 210 -4.57 9.43 8.76
CA TYR A 210 -3.14 9.76 8.70
C TYR A 210 -2.58 9.59 7.29
N ARG A 211 -2.91 8.46 6.64
CA ARG A 211 -2.47 8.15 5.27
C ARG A 211 -2.97 9.18 4.26
N THR A 212 -4.23 9.57 4.35
CA THR A 212 -4.81 10.59 3.46
C THR A 212 -4.09 11.92 3.61
N LEU A 213 -3.77 12.33 4.84
CA LEU A 213 -2.99 13.54 5.06
C LEU A 213 -1.56 13.43 4.51
N ALA A 214 -0.83 12.37 4.89
CA ALA A 214 0.58 12.19 4.54
C ALA A 214 0.79 11.94 3.03
N ASP A 215 -0.11 11.17 2.42
CA ASP A 215 0.02 10.72 1.04
C ASP A 215 -0.81 11.54 0.05
N LEU A 216 -1.88 12.22 0.46
CA LEU A 216 -2.72 13.00 -0.47
C LEU A 216 -2.81 14.49 -0.12
N GLY A 217 -2.32 14.91 1.06
CA GLY A 217 -2.24 16.32 1.44
C GLY A 217 -3.56 16.96 1.86
N TYR A 218 -4.60 16.16 2.17
CA TYR A 218 -5.88 16.69 2.67
C TYR A 218 -6.41 15.89 3.85
N HIS A 219 -7.33 16.49 4.60
CA HIS A 219 -7.93 15.88 5.79
C HIS A 219 -9.27 15.20 5.46
N ILE A 220 -9.44 13.99 5.99
CA ILE A 220 -10.74 13.33 6.16
C ILE A 220 -11.04 13.15 7.64
N GLN A 221 -12.29 12.83 7.98
CA GLN A 221 -12.69 12.54 9.36
C GLN A 221 -12.31 13.68 10.34
N ILE A 222 -12.67 14.90 9.93
CA ILE A 222 -12.41 16.13 10.68
C ILE A 222 -13.22 16.10 11.99
N ALA A 223 -12.59 16.47 13.09
CA ALA A 223 -13.24 16.51 14.39
C ALA A 223 -14.40 17.51 14.39
N GLY A 224 -15.51 17.18 15.05
CA GLY A 224 -16.70 18.02 15.13
C GLY A 224 -17.54 18.05 13.84
N ARG A 225 -17.28 17.17 12.86
CA ARG A 225 -18.11 16.99 11.66
C ARG A 225 -18.53 15.52 11.55
N HIS A 226 -19.70 15.29 10.97
CA HIS A 226 -20.09 13.95 10.57
C HIS A 226 -19.17 13.45 9.45
N HIS A 227 -18.81 12.18 9.50
CA HIS A 227 -17.91 11.54 8.54
C HIS A 227 -18.75 10.74 7.55
N HIS A 228 -18.71 11.12 6.28
CA HIS A 228 -19.42 10.39 5.24
C HIS A 228 -18.59 9.20 4.76
N PRO A 229 -19.17 8.01 4.53
CA PRO A 229 -18.42 6.87 3.99
C PRO A 229 -17.87 7.14 2.58
N TYR A 230 -18.48 8.08 1.83
CA TYR A 230 -17.95 8.56 0.54
C TYR A 230 -16.53 9.11 0.65
N ASP A 231 -16.25 9.97 1.65
CA ASP A 231 -14.93 10.58 1.82
C ASP A 231 -13.86 9.51 2.08
N ASP A 232 -14.22 8.49 2.88
CA ASP A 232 -13.36 7.34 3.15
C ASP A 232 -13.11 6.52 1.86
N CYS A 233 -14.15 6.28 1.06
CA CYS A 233 -14.06 5.57 -0.20
C CYS A 233 -13.14 6.29 -1.20
N VAL A 234 -13.36 7.59 -1.39
CA VAL A 234 -12.56 8.43 -2.31
C VAL A 234 -11.12 8.50 -1.84
N ALA A 235 -10.88 8.67 -0.53
CA ALA A 235 -9.53 8.66 0.03
C ALA A 235 -8.83 7.32 -0.21
N ALA A 236 -9.49 6.20 0.10
CA ALA A 236 -8.95 4.86 -0.15
C ALA A 236 -8.65 4.63 -1.64
N LEU A 237 -9.55 5.06 -2.53
CA LEU A 237 -9.40 4.93 -3.97
C LEU A 237 -8.24 5.78 -4.50
N ARG A 238 -8.12 7.03 -4.05
CA ARG A 238 -6.99 7.91 -4.42
C ARG A 238 -5.67 7.39 -3.88
N LEU A 239 -5.62 6.83 -2.67
CA LEU A 239 -4.45 6.13 -2.14
C LEU A 239 -4.10 4.91 -2.99
N TYR A 240 -5.10 4.12 -3.39
CA TYR A 240 -4.91 2.99 -4.29
C TYR A 240 -4.34 3.43 -5.64
N ARG A 241 -4.93 4.45 -6.30
CA ARG A 241 -4.41 5.02 -7.55
C ARG A 241 -2.97 5.50 -7.38
N ARG A 242 -2.68 6.17 -6.26
CA ARG A 242 -1.32 6.61 -5.91
C ARG A 242 -0.34 5.45 -5.83
N MET A 243 -0.70 4.40 -5.09
CA MET A 243 0.16 3.22 -4.88
C MET A 243 0.31 2.36 -6.14
N ARG A 244 -0.73 2.27 -6.98
CA ARG A 244 -0.68 1.58 -8.28
C ARG A 244 0.17 2.35 -9.27
N GLY A 245 -0.02 3.66 -9.38
CA GLY A 245 0.65 4.51 -10.36
C GLY A 245 2.06 4.96 -9.99
N ALA A 246 2.45 4.88 -8.72
CA ALA A 246 3.85 5.08 -8.31
C ALA A 246 4.79 3.93 -8.72
N ARG A 247 4.31 2.93 -9.48
CA ARG A 247 5.07 1.74 -9.87
C ARG A 247 5.32 1.64 -11.39
N PRO A 248 6.20 2.47 -11.97
CA PRO A 248 6.77 2.18 -13.28
C PRO A 248 7.88 1.14 -13.10
N HIS A 249 7.53 -0.13 -12.93
CA HIS A 249 8.42 -1.19 -13.37
C HIS A 249 7.71 -1.99 -14.44
N THR A 250 8.30 -2.01 -15.62
CA THR A 250 7.97 -2.94 -16.69
C THR A 250 8.27 -4.34 -16.14
N CYS A 251 7.24 -5.16 -15.96
CA CYS A 251 7.36 -6.57 -15.54
C CYS A 251 8.20 -7.43 -16.51
N ARG A 252 8.75 -6.82 -17.57
CA ARG A 252 9.50 -7.44 -18.66
C ARG A 252 10.94 -7.79 -18.28
N ASP A 253 11.50 -7.21 -17.22
CA ASP A 253 12.91 -7.40 -16.85
C ASP A 253 13.13 -8.40 -15.69
N ALA A 254 12.07 -8.97 -15.11
CA ALA A 254 12.20 -9.87 -13.98
C ALA A 254 12.42 -11.34 -14.38
N GLY A 255 12.11 -11.77 -15.61
CA GLY A 255 12.32 -13.15 -16.07
C GLY A 255 11.59 -14.24 -15.27
N VAL A 256 10.76 -13.87 -14.28
CA VAL A 256 10.03 -14.83 -13.45
C VAL A 256 8.70 -15.15 -14.11
N GLY A 257 8.58 -16.37 -14.63
CA GLY A 257 7.34 -16.88 -15.21
C GLY A 257 6.18 -16.90 -14.20
N PRO A 258 4.92 -16.87 -14.66
CA PRO A 258 3.72 -16.61 -13.84
C PRO A 258 3.30 -17.72 -12.85
N HIS A 259 4.12 -18.73 -12.56
CA HIS A 259 3.65 -19.96 -11.90
C HIS A 259 4.48 -20.52 -10.73
N ALA A 260 5.53 -19.84 -10.27
CA ALA A 260 6.23 -20.26 -9.05
C ALA A 260 6.03 -19.24 -7.92
N PRO A 261 5.56 -19.64 -6.71
CA PRO A 261 5.63 -18.75 -5.55
C PRO A 261 7.10 -18.38 -5.30
N PRO A 262 7.40 -17.11 -4.96
CA PRO A 262 8.77 -16.74 -4.63
C PRO A 262 9.27 -17.60 -3.47
N PRO A 263 10.53 -18.03 -3.47
CA PRO A 263 11.10 -18.80 -2.38
C PRO A 263 10.94 -18.03 -1.07
N THR A 264 10.67 -18.77 0.01
CA THR A 264 10.49 -18.17 1.34
C THR A 264 11.81 -17.52 1.81
N PRO A 265 11.76 -16.54 2.71
CA PRO A 265 12.96 -15.90 3.25
C PRO A 265 14.00 -16.88 3.82
N ALA A 266 13.51 -17.99 4.40
CA ALA A 266 14.33 -19.07 4.93
C ALA A 266 15.00 -19.92 3.84
N GLU A 267 14.39 -20.03 2.66
CA GLU A 267 14.94 -20.69 1.47
C GLU A 267 15.97 -19.81 0.75
N ALA A 268 15.76 -18.49 0.74
CA ALA A 268 16.68 -17.52 0.12
C ALA A 268 17.99 -17.36 0.91
N PHE A 269 17.94 -17.32 2.25
CA PHE A 269 19.11 -17.16 3.12
C PHE A 269 19.20 -18.24 4.22
N PRO A 270 19.39 -19.52 3.86
CA PRO A 270 19.42 -20.60 4.83
C PRO A 270 20.63 -20.48 5.76
N ALA A 271 20.41 -20.70 7.07
CA ALA A 271 21.45 -20.58 8.08
C ALA A 271 22.66 -21.51 7.82
N TRP A 272 22.43 -22.69 7.21
CA TRP A 272 23.49 -23.65 6.90
C TRP A 272 24.44 -23.19 5.77
N ARG A 273 24.08 -22.16 4.98
CA ARG A 273 24.97 -21.55 3.96
C ARG A 273 25.69 -20.28 4.42
N GLN A 274 25.72 -19.99 5.73
CA GLN A 274 26.29 -18.73 6.25
C GLN A 274 27.71 -18.41 5.71
N ARG A 275 28.61 -19.40 5.67
CA ARG A 275 29.99 -19.22 5.16
C ARG A 275 30.07 -18.89 3.67
N GLU A 276 29.12 -19.39 2.88
CA GLU A 276 29.02 -19.11 1.45
C GLU A 276 28.49 -17.68 1.24
N LEU A 277 27.42 -17.33 1.94
CA LEU A 277 26.81 -15.99 1.90
C LEU A 277 27.79 -14.88 2.30
N GLU A 278 28.68 -15.15 3.25
CA GLU A 278 29.72 -14.21 3.65
C GLU A 278 30.82 -14.03 2.58
N ARG A 279 30.99 -14.97 1.65
CA ARG A 279 31.94 -14.83 0.54
C ARG A 279 31.35 -14.10 -0.67
N MET A 280 30.04 -14.10 -0.82
CA MET A 280 29.34 -13.42 -1.92
C MET A 280 29.51 -11.90 -1.87
N SER A 281 29.45 -11.24 -3.01
CA SER A 281 29.37 -9.78 -3.14
C SER A 281 28.00 -9.23 -2.66
N PRO A 282 27.91 -7.94 -2.29
CA PRO A 282 26.63 -7.32 -1.98
C PRO A 282 25.58 -7.42 -3.10
N GLU A 283 26.01 -7.40 -4.36
CA GLU A 283 25.17 -7.51 -5.55
C GLU A 283 24.60 -8.92 -5.71
N GLU A 284 25.41 -9.95 -5.51
CA GLU A 284 24.96 -11.35 -5.54
C GLU A 284 23.99 -11.65 -4.38
N LEU A 285 24.23 -11.08 -3.19
CA LEU A 285 23.28 -11.18 -2.06
C LEU A 285 21.94 -10.52 -2.39
N LEU A 286 21.94 -9.41 -3.13
CA LEU A 286 20.71 -8.74 -3.55
C LEU A 286 19.92 -9.57 -4.56
N GLN A 287 20.59 -10.32 -5.45
CA GLN A 287 19.93 -11.20 -6.41
C GLN A 287 19.22 -12.39 -5.76
N LEU A 288 19.69 -12.86 -4.60
CA LEU A 288 19.03 -13.91 -3.82
C LEU A 288 17.81 -13.39 -3.04
N SER A 289 17.72 -12.07 -2.83
CA SER A 289 16.71 -11.45 -1.99
C SER A 289 15.36 -11.36 -2.72
N THR A 290 14.31 -11.89 -2.09
CA THR A 290 12.93 -11.85 -2.59
C THR A 290 12.03 -11.06 -1.62
N SER A 291 10.98 -10.41 -2.13
CA SER A 291 10.03 -9.68 -1.27
C SER A 291 9.22 -10.64 -0.41
N ASP A 292 9.01 -10.30 0.85
CA ASP A 292 8.08 -10.98 1.77
C ASP A 292 6.61 -10.55 1.60
N TYR A 293 6.33 -9.63 0.67
CA TYR A 293 5.00 -9.10 0.40
C TYR A 293 4.55 -9.34 -1.04
N TYR A 294 3.23 -9.42 -1.22
CA TYR A 294 2.60 -9.49 -2.54
C TYR A 294 2.63 -8.10 -3.21
N CYS A 295 3.29 -7.98 -4.36
CA CYS A 295 3.33 -6.75 -5.14
C CYS A 295 2.11 -6.63 -6.07
N TRP A 296 1.34 -5.54 -5.96
CA TRP A 296 0.20 -5.23 -6.85
C TRP A 296 0.57 -4.99 -8.32
N CYS A 297 1.87 -5.00 -8.65
CA CYS A 297 2.34 -5.06 -10.03
C CYS A 297 2.01 -6.40 -10.71
N LEU A 298 1.84 -7.47 -9.94
CA LEU A 298 1.38 -8.78 -10.42
C LEU A 298 -0.12 -8.79 -10.74
N ASP A 299 -0.85 -7.74 -10.39
CA ASP A 299 -2.25 -7.53 -10.81
C ASP A 299 -2.34 -6.91 -12.22
N ALA A 300 -1.22 -6.51 -12.82
CA ALA A 300 -1.17 -5.91 -14.15
C ALA A 300 -1.04 -6.93 -15.30
N THR A 301 -1.17 -8.23 -15.01
CA THR A 301 -1.25 -9.26 -16.06
C THR A 301 -2.69 -9.34 -16.59
N ASP A 302 -2.83 -8.85 -17.82
CA ASP A 302 -3.92 -8.97 -18.79
C ASP A 302 -5.22 -8.18 -18.54
#